data_AF-A0A845HTL9-F1
#
_entry.id   AF-A0A845HTL9-F1
#
_cell.length_a   1.000
_cell.length_b   1.000
_cell.length_c   1.000
_cell.angle_alpha   90.00
_cell.angle_beta   90.00
_cell.angle_gamma   90.00
#
_symmetry.space_group_name_H-M   'P 1'
#
loop_
_entity.id
_entity.type
_entity.pdbx_description
1 polymer ?
#
loop_
_entity_poly.entity_id
_entity_poly.type
_entity_poly.pdbx_seq_one_letter_code
_entity_poly.pdbx_strand_id
1 'polypeptide(L)'
;MSDYFSVRQTGAHAPAVTAHHPSTPAYWAGLLAAYALLALVIMYWRWGGTVEDSLHYFETARYLRGELPLSALTAPFPYRLLLPALAAYLPGDVRQNFALLNWVLMSGAAWLAALTAARLGYARPRVILAGLLLLVAVPTFWYAPYLLVDPGSICARTAFVLGVVSGLPWLAALAGVIGTAIREENIVLLFWLAAWLLFTRRRALPLAVLALAAAGAWMLAVRWYFIVGLPSYRWLPSWWMVQHALADWRSLLSLALAGCVVLPLALTGWRQAPQACLPLKSLLLLMALPPLYAALCVRVDGRIIWGLYPMLIPLALSSRWLERLLPAVHSRSAS
;
A
#
# COMPACT_ATOMS: atom_id res chain seq x y z
N MET A 1 31.91 -12.79 8.49
CA MET A 1 30.60 -12.11 8.27
C MET A 1 29.57 -13.08 7.66
N SER A 2 29.57 -14.36 8.08
CA SER A 2 28.83 -15.47 7.42
C SER A 2 28.09 -16.43 8.39
N ASP A 3 27.98 -16.13 9.69
CA ASP A 3 27.49 -17.11 10.68
C ASP A 3 26.24 -16.69 11.47
N TYR A 4 25.26 -16.04 10.83
CA TYR A 4 24.03 -15.60 11.54
C TYR A 4 22.70 -16.01 10.90
N PHE A 5 22.67 -17.13 10.17
CA PHE A 5 21.43 -17.77 9.71
C PHE A 5 21.28 -19.17 10.33
N SER A 6 21.17 -19.21 11.65
CA SER A 6 20.74 -20.41 12.38
C SER A 6 19.72 -19.99 13.42
N VAL A 7 18.51 -19.69 12.96
CA VAL A 7 17.35 -19.77 13.84
C VAL A 7 17.01 -21.25 13.93
N ARG A 8 17.33 -21.87 15.07
CA ARG A 8 16.83 -23.21 15.43
C ARG A 8 15.30 -23.21 15.27
N GLN A 9 14.81 -23.81 14.20
CA GLN A 9 13.44 -24.27 14.08
C GLN A 9 13.28 -25.51 14.97
N THR A 10 13.09 -25.32 16.27
CA THR A 10 12.66 -26.39 17.17
C THR A 10 11.14 -26.46 17.17
N GLY A 11 10.58 -27.49 16.53
CA GLY A 11 9.20 -27.95 16.77
C GLY A 11 8.32 -28.04 15.53
N ALA A 12 8.07 -29.28 15.10
CA ALA A 12 7.18 -29.72 14.02
C ALA A 12 7.67 -29.43 12.59
N HIS A 13 8.27 -30.46 11.96
CA HIS A 13 8.50 -30.56 10.53
C HIS A 13 7.17 -30.46 9.76
N ALA A 14 6.73 -29.24 9.46
CA ALA A 14 5.96 -29.03 8.26
C ALA A 14 6.88 -29.35 7.08
N PRO A 15 6.51 -30.26 6.16
CA PRO A 15 7.33 -30.52 4.98
C PRO A 15 7.62 -29.18 4.31
N ALA A 16 8.89 -28.92 4.04
CA ALA A 16 9.31 -27.81 3.23
C ALA A 16 8.67 -28.02 1.85
N VAL A 17 7.48 -27.43 1.64
CA VAL A 17 6.86 -27.31 0.32
C VAL A 17 7.77 -26.39 -0.47
N THR A 18 8.83 -26.97 -1.01
CA THR A 18 9.71 -26.38 -2.00
C THR A 18 8.96 -26.43 -3.32
N ALA A 19 7.87 -25.66 -3.42
CA ALA A 19 7.39 -25.21 -4.71
C ALA A 19 8.42 -24.20 -5.24
N HIS A 20 9.62 -24.69 -5.59
CA HIS A 20 10.54 -23.97 -6.45
C HIS A 20 9.87 -23.92 -7.81
N HIS A 21 9.06 -22.89 -8.05
CA HIS A 21 8.89 -22.42 -9.40
C HIS A 21 10.17 -21.66 -9.75
N PRO A 22 11.06 -22.20 -10.61
CA PRO A 22 12.09 -21.38 -11.23
C PRO A 22 11.37 -20.34 -12.08
N SER A 23 11.11 -19.18 -11.48
CA SER A 23 10.55 -18.04 -12.16
C SER A 23 11.72 -17.30 -12.80
N THR A 24 11.85 -17.46 -14.11
CA THR A 24 12.91 -16.80 -14.87
C THR A 24 12.73 -15.28 -14.80
N PRO A 25 13.80 -14.49 -14.97
CA PRO A 25 13.68 -13.04 -15.09
C PRO A 25 12.65 -12.61 -16.14
N ALA A 26 12.56 -13.36 -17.25
CA ALA A 26 11.56 -13.14 -18.30
C ALA A 26 10.11 -13.30 -17.81
N TYR A 27 9.84 -14.26 -16.91
CA TYR A 27 8.51 -14.40 -16.30
C TYR A 27 8.12 -13.16 -15.50
N TRP A 28 9.03 -12.65 -14.66
CA TRP A 28 8.76 -11.48 -13.83
C TRP A 28 8.61 -10.21 -14.66
N ALA A 29 9.43 -10.04 -15.69
CA ALA A 29 9.31 -8.94 -16.63
C ALA A 29 7.97 -9.00 -17.40
N GLY A 30 7.60 -10.18 -17.89
CA GLY A 30 6.32 -10.39 -18.56
C GLY A 30 5.12 -10.12 -17.64
N LEU A 31 5.20 -10.53 -16.37
CA LEU A 31 4.14 -10.26 -15.39
C LEU A 31 4.02 -8.77 -15.07
N LEU A 32 5.14 -8.06 -14.89
CA LEU A 32 5.14 -6.61 -14.71
C LEU A 32 4.55 -5.89 -15.92
N ALA A 33 4.94 -6.28 -17.14
CA ALA A 33 4.39 -5.71 -18.37
C ALA A 33 2.87 -5.96 -18.49
N ALA A 34 2.41 -7.16 -18.17
CA ALA A 34 0.99 -7.50 -18.17
C ALA A 34 0.19 -6.67 -17.15
N TYR A 35 0.71 -6.50 -15.93
CA TYR A 35 0.10 -5.62 -14.93
C TYR A 35 0.12 -4.16 -15.34
N ALA A 36 1.21 -3.68 -15.95
CA ALA A 36 1.29 -2.32 -16.44
C ALA A 36 0.27 -2.05 -17.55
N LEU A 37 0.14 -2.96 -18.51
CA LEU A 37 -0.88 -2.87 -19.55
C LEU A 37 -2.29 -2.91 -18.97
N LEU A 38 -2.58 -3.84 -18.05
CA LEU A 38 -3.88 -3.94 -17.40
C LEU A 38 -4.21 -2.68 -16.60
N ALA A 39 -3.27 -2.18 -15.80
CA ALA A 39 -3.42 -0.94 -15.05
C ALA A 39 -3.71 0.23 -16.00
N LEU A 40 -2.99 0.33 -17.13
CA LEU A 40 -3.23 1.36 -18.13
C LEU A 40 -4.65 1.28 -18.67
N VAL A 41 -5.10 0.10 -19.12
CA VAL A 41 -6.46 -0.11 -19.65
C VAL A 41 -7.53 0.29 -18.65
N ILE A 42 -7.38 -0.12 -17.39
CA ILE A 42 -8.31 0.21 -16.30
C ILE A 42 -8.34 1.72 -16.02
N MET A 43 -7.16 2.35 -16.02
CA MET A 43 -6.99 3.76 -15.62
C MET A 43 -7.29 4.74 -16.77
N TYR A 44 -7.20 4.32 -18.02
CA TYR A 44 -7.20 5.18 -19.21
C TYR A 44 -8.43 6.11 -19.30
N TRP A 45 -9.62 5.57 -19.02
CA TRP A 45 -10.88 6.32 -19.12
C TRP A 45 -10.99 7.51 -18.17
N ARG A 46 -10.18 7.53 -17.12
CA ARG A 46 -10.23 8.53 -16.05
C ARG A 46 -8.88 9.21 -15.85
N TRP A 47 -8.00 9.05 -16.83
CA TRP A 47 -6.62 9.49 -16.78
C TRP A 47 -6.51 10.99 -16.47
N GLY A 48 -5.87 11.33 -15.36
CA GLY A 48 -5.74 12.71 -14.92
C GLY A 48 -7.06 13.35 -14.46
N GLY A 49 -8.09 12.57 -14.15
CA GLY A 49 -9.34 13.10 -13.61
C GLY A 49 -9.20 13.57 -12.15
N THR A 50 -10.25 14.17 -11.61
CA THR A 50 -10.20 14.85 -10.31
C THR A 50 -11.31 14.39 -9.37
N VAL A 51 -10.97 14.33 -8.09
CA VAL A 51 -11.91 14.37 -6.95
C VAL A 51 -11.57 15.58 -6.10
N GLU A 52 -12.38 15.83 -5.07
CA GLU A 52 -12.20 16.90 -4.09
C GLU A 52 -10.74 17.10 -3.64
N ASP A 53 -10.09 16.04 -3.13
CA ASP A 53 -8.69 16.10 -2.67
C ASP A 53 -7.68 16.37 -3.81
N SER A 54 -8.04 16.06 -5.06
CA SER A 54 -7.11 16.14 -6.20
C SER A 54 -6.66 17.57 -6.47
N LEU A 55 -7.53 18.55 -6.25
CA LEU A 55 -7.19 19.96 -6.47
C LEU A 55 -6.03 20.37 -5.55
N HIS A 56 -6.07 19.99 -4.28
CA HIS A 56 -5.05 20.39 -3.30
C HIS A 56 -3.68 19.77 -3.57
N TYR A 57 -3.62 18.52 -4.03
CA TYR A 57 -2.35 17.91 -4.44
C TYR A 57 -1.82 18.53 -5.74
N PHE A 58 -2.70 18.84 -6.68
CA PHE A 58 -2.36 19.53 -7.92
C PHE A 58 -1.79 20.93 -7.65
N GLU A 59 -2.44 21.72 -6.80
CA GLU A 59 -1.98 23.04 -6.37
C GLU A 59 -0.64 22.96 -5.66
N THR A 60 -0.43 21.95 -4.83
CA THR A 60 0.87 21.71 -4.17
C THR A 60 1.98 21.50 -5.22
N ALA A 61 1.74 20.69 -6.25
CA ALA A 61 2.73 20.49 -7.31
C ALA A 61 2.98 21.77 -8.14
N ARG A 62 1.95 22.56 -8.42
CA ARG A 62 2.07 23.84 -9.13
C ARG A 62 2.82 24.89 -8.30
N TYR A 63 2.59 24.94 -6.99
CA TYR A 63 3.39 25.76 -6.06
C TYR A 63 4.88 25.38 -6.12
N LEU A 64 5.20 24.08 -6.14
CA LEU A 64 6.59 23.62 -6.25
C LEU A 64 7.26 23.97 -7.58
N ARG A 65 6.47 24.24 -8.64
CA ARG A 65 6.95 24.81 -9.91
C ARG A 65 7.05 26.33 -9.92
N GLY A 66 6.62 27.00 -8.85
CA GLY A 66 6.54 28.46 -8.77
C GLY A 66 5.35 29.05 -9.53
N GLU A 67 4.36 28.24 -9.93
CA GLU A 67 3.18 28.71 -10.67
C GLU A 67 2.08 29.28 -9.78
N LEU A 68 2.08 28.93 -8.49
CA LEU A 68 1.10 29.38 -7.52
C LEU A 68 1.79 29.94 -6.27
N PRO A 69 1.22 30.98 -5.62
CA PRO A 69 1.70 31.44 -4.34
C PRO A 69 1.31 30.47 -3.22
N LEU A 70 2.04 30.54 -2.10
CA LEU A 70 1.76 29.75 -0.89
C LEU A 70 0.32 29.92 -0.38
N SER A 71 -0.27 31.11 -0.54
CA SER A 71 -1.64 31.43 -0.08
C SER A 71 -2.74 30.64 -0.81
N ALA A 72 -2.43 30.01 -1.95
CA ALA A 72 -3.35 29.12 -2.65
C ALA A 72 -3.41 27.71 -2.04
N LEU A 73 -2.46 27.36 -1.15
CA LEU A 73 -2.38 26.03 -0.59
C LEU A 73 -3.31 25.84 0.61
N THR A 74 -3.94 24.66 0.68
CA THR A 74 -4.88 24.31 1.76
C THR A 74 -4.35 23.14 2.59
N ALA A 75 -4.12 23.36 3.89
CA ALA A 75 -3.72 22.28 4.80
C ALA A 75 -4.82 21.19 4.92
N PRO A 76 -4.48 19.90 5.10
CA PRO A 76 -3.15 19.35 5.38
C PRO A 76 -2.40 18.84 4.14
N PHE A 77 -3.00 18.90 2.95
CA PHE A 77 -2.51 18.23 1.74
C PHE A 77 -1.08 18.60 1.32
N PRO A 78 -0.62 19.86 1.42
CA PRO A 78 0.76 20.25 1.12
C PRO A 78 1.83 19.57 1.96
N TYR A 79 1.47 19.03 3.13
CA TYR A 79 2.41 18.28 3.97
C TYR A 79 2.70 16.87 3.46
N ARG A 80 1.91 16.38 2.49
CA ARG A 80 2.08 15.10 1.77
C ARG A 80 2.94 15.31 0.53
N LEU A 81 4.17 15.76 0.75
CA LEU A 81 4.93 16.49 -0.26
C LEU A 81 5.56 15.61 -1.35
N LEU A 82 5.94 14.37 -1.06
CA LEU A 82 6.83 13.61 -1.96
C LEU A 82 6.21 13.37 -3.34
N LEU A 83 4.96 12.93 -3.42
CA LEU A 83 4.35 12.64 -4.72
C LEU A 83 4.04 13.91 -5.54
N PRO A 84 3.48 14.99 -4.96
CA PRO A 84 3.40 16.29 -5.64
C PRO A 84 4.76 16.80 -6.12
N ALA A 85 5.83 16.63 -5.34
CA ALA A 85 7.17 17.04 -5.73
C ALA A 85 7.69 16.25 -6.93
N LEU A 86 7.47 14.93 -6.97
CA LEU A 86 7.82 14.11 -8.13
C LEU A 86 7.02 14.52 -9.38
N ALA A 87 5.72 14.80 -9.24
CA ALA A 87 4.88 15.25 -10.34
C ALA A 87 5.31 16.63 -10.88
N ALA A 88 5.70 17.54 -9.97
CA ALA A 88 6.23 18.86 -10.30
C ALA A 88 7.57 18.79 -11.02
N TYR A 89 8.45 17.87 -10.61
CA TYR A 89 9.80 17.70 -11.17
C TYR A 89 9.80 17.18 -12.61
N LEU A 90 8.85 16.30 -12.96
CA LEU A 90 8.72 15.81 -14.34
C LEU A 90 8.36 16.96 -15.30
N PRO A 91 8.92 17.01 -16.52
CA PRO A 91 8.56 18.03 -17.51
C PRO A 91 7.12 17.85 -18.00
N GLY A 92 6.55 18.89 -18.61
CA GLY A 92 5.21 18.83 -19.21
C GLY A 92 4.06 19.12 -18.23
N ASP A 93 2.85 18.67 -18.58
CA ASP A 93 1.63 18.95 -17.82
C ASP A 93 1.59 18.18 -16.48
N VAL A 94 1.38 18.89 -15.36
CA VAL A 94 1.38 18.31 -14.01
C VAL A 94 0.30 17.24 -13.84
N ARG A 95 -0.87 17.42 -14.45
CA ARG A 95 -1.98 16.47 -14.35
C ARG A 95 -1.62 15.15 -15.04
N GLN A 96 -1.00 15.22 -16.22
CA GLN A 96 -0.48 14.04 -16.91
C GLN A 96 0.63 13.35 -16.10
N ASN A 97 1.52 14.12 -15.48
CA ASN A 97 2.60 13.58 -14.64
C ASN A 97 2.07 12.84 -13.41
N PHE A 98 1.04 13.35 -12.74
CA PHE A 98 0.38 12.64 -11.65
C PHE A 98 -0.23 11.31 -12.10
N ALA A 99 -0.98 11.32 -13.19
CA ALA A 99 -1.60 10.10 -13.71
C ALA A 99 -0.56 9.07 -14.14
N LEU A 100 0.53 9.51 -14.79
CA LEU A 100 1.68 8.68 -15.15
C LEU A 100 2.34 8.05 -13.91
N LEU A 101 2.65 8.86 -12.90
CA LEU A 101 3.23 8.37 -11.65
C LEU A 101 2.31 7.35 -10.98
N ASN A 102 1.02 7.64 -10.90
CA ASN A 102 0.06 6.72 -10.29
C ASN A 102 -0.08 5.41 -11.07
N TRP A 103 0.00 5.43 -12.39
CA TRP A 103 0.04 4.23 -13.21
C TRP A 103 1.29 3.38 -12.93
N VAL A 104 2.47 4.01 -12.89
CA VAL A 104 3.72 3.33 -12.54
C VAL A 104 3.64 2.72 -11.13
N LEU A 105 3.12 3.48 -10.17
CA LEU A 105 3.00 3.06 -8.77
C LEU A 105 2.01 1.91 -8.61
N MET A 106 0.86 1.92 -9.29
CA MET A 106 -0.09 0.81 -9.24
C MET A 106 0.43 -0.45 -9.94
N SER A 107 1.15 -0.28 -11.05
CA SER A 107 1.82 -1.39 -11.75
C SER A 107 2.88 -2.04 -10.86
N GLY A 108 3.71 -1.20 -10.22
CA GLY A 108 4.71 -1.64 -9.24
C GLY A 108 4.07 -2.31 -8.02
N ALA A 109 2.99 -1.75 -7.48
CA ALA A 109 2.27 -2.32 -6.34
C ALA A 109 1.70 -3.71 -6.67
N ALA A 110 1.13 -3.91 -7.85
CA ALA A 110 0.61 -5.20 -8.29
C ALA A 110 1.73 -6.25 -8.44
N TRP A 111 2.87 -5.83 -9.01
CA TRP A 111 4.06 -6.68 -9.11
C TRP A 111 4.63 -7.05 -7.73
N LEU A 112 4.74 -6.09 -6.81
CA LEU A 112 5.17 -6.33 -5.43
C LEU A 112 4.21 -7.24 -4.66
N ALA A 113 2.90 -7.14 -4.90
CA ALA A 113 1.90 -8.05 -4.34
C ALA A 113 2.11 -9.49 -4.86
N ALA A 114 2.41 -9.65 -6.15
CA ALA A 114 2.77 -10.95 -6.73
C ALA A 114 4.08 -11.51 -6.14
N LEU A 115 5.12 -10.68 -5.98
CA LEU A 115 6.36 -11.09 -5.32
C LEU A 115 6.13 -11.49 -3.86
N THR A 116 5.28 -10.75 -3.14
CA THR A 116 4.88 -11.10 -1.77
C THR A 116 4.21 -12.47 -1.74
N ALA A 117 3.28 -12.72 -2.67
CA ALA A 117 2.60 -14.00 -2.77
C ALA A 117 3.57 -15.16 -3.09
N ALA A 118 4.51 -14.94 -4.01
CA ALA A 118 5.53 -15.92 -4.34
C ALA A 118 6.47 -16.18 -3.14
N ARG A 119 6.85 -15.14 -2.40
CA ARG A 119 7.68 -15.25 -1.20
C ARG A 119 7.02 -16.06 -0.09
N LEU A 120 5.69 -16.00 -0.01
CA LEU A 120 4.86 -16.78 0.91
C LEU A 120 4.66 -18.24 0.47
N GLY A 121 5.20 -18.64 -0.69
CA GLY A 121 5.12 -20.01 -1.20
C GLY A 121 3.79 -20.35 -1.88
N TYR A 122 3.00 -19.35 -2.28
CA TYR A 122 1.77 -19.62 -3.01
C TYR A 122 2.04 -20.11 -4.44
N ALA A 123 1.16 -20.98 -4.94
CA ALA A 123 1.20 -21.47 -6.31
C ALA A 123 1.02 -20.35 -7.35
N ARG A 124 1.53 -20.57 -8.57
CA ARG A 124 1.53 -19.58 -9.66
C ARG A 124 0.17 -18.88 -9.91
N PRO A 125 -0.99 -19.57 -9.93
CA PRO A 125 -2.27 -18.88 -10.12
C PRO A 125 -2.56 -17.83 -9.05
N ARG A 126 -2.18 -18.10 -7.79
CA ARG A 126 -2.35 -17.17 -6.67
C ARG A 126 -1.36 -16.01 -6.70
N VAL A 127 -0.15 -16.25 -7.21
CA VAL A 127 0.84 -15.20 -7.47
C VAL A 127 0.30 -14.18 -8.47
N ILE A 128 -0.32 -14.65 -9.55
CA ILE A 128 -0.97 -13.79 -10.54
C ILE A 128 -2.21 -13.11 -9.94
N LEU A 129 -3.03 -13.86 -9.19
CA LEU A 129 -4.23 -13.33 -8.55
C LEU A 129 -3.91 -12.19 -7.57
N ALA A 130 -2.77 -12.22 -6.89
CA ALA A 130 -2.36 -11.18 -5.94
C ALA A 130 -2.36 -9.78 -6.58
N GLY A 131 -1.77 -9.63 -7.76
CA GLY A 131 -1.76 -8.36 -8.49
C GLY A 131 -3.13 -8.03 -9.08
N LEU A 132 -3.86 -9.03 -9.57
CA LEU A 132 -5.21 -8.83 -10.13
C LEU A 132 -6.21 -8.32 -9.07
N LEU A 133 -6.18 -8.86 -7.85
CA LEU A 133 -7.02 -8.40 -6.74
C LEU A 133 -6.78 -6.93 -6.41
N LEU A 134 -5.55 -6.43 -6.61
CA LEU A 134 -5.23 -5.03 -6.44
C LEU A 134 -5.72 -4.19 -7.62
N LEU A 135 -5.47 -4.61 -8.86
CA LEU A 135 -5.73 -3.80 -10.05
C LEU A 135 -7.20 -3.74 -10.46
N VAL A 136 -7.93 -4.85 -10.38
CA VAL A 136 -9.34 -4.96 -10.82
C VAL A 136 -10.32 -4.41 -9.78
N ALA A 137 -9.80 -3.97 -8.63
CA ALA A 137 -10.63 -3.39 -7.59
C ALA A 137 -11.20 -2.03 -8.00
N VAL A 138 -12.45 -1.78 -7.61
CA VAL A 138 -13.15 -0.52 -7.89
C VAL A 138 -12.35 0.71 -7.47
N PRO A 139 -11.66 0.74 -6.30
CA PRO A 139 -10.80 1.87 -5.95
C PRO A 139 -9.68 2.15 -6.95
N THR A 140 -9.10 1.13 -7.57
CA THR A 140 -8.03 1.31 -8.56
C THR A 140 -8.60 1.96 -9.83
N PHE A 141 -9.75 1.48 -10.31
CA PHE A 141 -10.44 2.12 -11.44
C PHE A 141 -10.85 3.56 -11.15
N TRP A 142 -11.37 3.83 -9.95
CA TRP A 142 -12.01 5.11 -9.63
C TRP A 142 -11.05 6.19 -9.12
N TYR A 143 -10.04 5.81 -8.33
CA TYR A 143 -9.16 6.75 -7.62
C TYR A 143 -7.72 6.74 -8.13
N ALA A 144 -7.18 5.60 -8.59
CA ALA A 144 -5.79 5.57 -9.06
C ALA A 144 -5.48 6.53 -10.24
N PRO A 145 -6.35 6.72 -11.25
CA PRO A 145 -6.02 7.60 -12.36
C PRO A 145 -6.10 9.09 -12.01
N TYR A 146 -6.51 9.43 -10.79
CA TYR A 146 -6.69 10.80 -10.32
C TYR A 146 -5.43 11.36 -9.70
N LEU A 147 -5.38 12.68 -9.50
CA LEU A 147 -4.24 13.38 -8.90
C LEU A 147 -4.24 13.19 -7.38
N LEU A 148 -4.04 11.94 -6.96
CA LEU A 148 -4.06 11.52 -5.56
C LEU A 148 -2.74 10.89 -5.18
N VAL A 149 -2.44 10.90 -3.88
CA VAL A 149 -1.23 10.29 -3.31
C VAL A 149 -1.44 8.86 -2.82
N ASP A 150 -2.69 8.38 -2.83
CA ASP A 150 -3.09 7.04 -2.42
C ASP A 150 -2.34 5.92 -3.17
N PRO A 151 -2.15 5.95 -4.52
CA PRO A 151 -1.38 4.94 -5.23
C PRO A 151 0.06 4.79 -4.74
N GLY A 152 0.72 5.92 -4.46
CA GLY A 152 2.07 5.93 -3.89
C GLY A 152 2.12 5.32 -2.50
N SER A 153 1.15 5.65 -1.65
CA SER A 153 1.01 5.07 -0.32
C SER A 153 0.80 3.55 -0.38
N ILE A 154 -0.06 3.07 -1.28
CA ILE A 154 -0.33 1.65 -1.48
C ILE A 154 0.92 0.92 -1.99
N CYS A 155 1.62 1.48 -2.97
CA CYS A 155 2.88 0.90 -3.46
C CYS A 155 3.92 0.77 -2.34
N ALA A 156 4.12 1.84 -1.55
CA ALA A 156 5.02 1.83 -0.41
C ALA A 156 4.60 0.79 0.66
N ARG A 157 3.30 0.70 0.99
CA ARG A 157 2.77 -0.31 1.91
C ARG A 157 2.98 -1.74 1.37
N THR A 158 2.84 -1.98 0.07
CA THR A 158 3.10 -3.30 -0.52
C THR A 158 4.59 -3.65 -0.48
N ALA A 159 5.47 -2.69 -0.75
CA ALA A 159 6.91 -2.86 -0.57
C ALA A 159 7.28 -3.15 0.90
N PHE A 160 6.63 -2.45 1.84
CA PHE A 160 6.79 -2.69 3.28
C PHE A 160 6.41 -4.12 3.64
N VAL A 161 5.23 -4.57 3.21
CA VAL A 161 4.75 -5.94 3.44
C VAL A 161 5.71 -6.97 2.83
N LEU A 162 6.20 -6.75 1.61
CA LEU A 162 7.23 -7.59 1.00
C LEU A 162 8.48 -7.67 1.88
N GLY A 163 8.97 -6.54 2.39
CA GLY A 163 10.12 -6.48 3.30
C GLY A 163 9.90 -7.28 4.58
N VAL A 164 8.72 -7.16 5.19
CA VAL A 164 8.33 -7.92 6.39
C VAL A 164 8.30 -9.42 6.11
N VAL A 165 7.57 -9.87 5.09
CA VAL A 165 7.45 -11.32 4.80
C VAL A 165 8.76 -11.93 4.30
N SER A 166 9.62 -11.12 3.68
CA SER A 166 10.95 -11.56 3.24
C SER A 166 11.98 -11.61 4.38
N GLY A 167 11.65 -11.05 5.54
CA GLY A 167 12.59 -10.90 6.65
C GLY A 167 13.70 -9.89 6.37
N LEU A 168 13.45 -8.89 5.51
CA LEU A 168 14.35 -7.82 5.09
C LEU A 168 13.96 -6.51 5.77
N PRO A 169 14.41 -6.25 7.03
CA PRO A 169 13.98 -5.09 7.79
C PRO A 169 14.39 -3.76 7.14
N TRP A 170 15.48 -3.73 6.36
CA TRP A 170 15.93 -2.52 5.65
C TRP A 170 14.95 -2.12 4.56
N LEU A 171 14.38 -3.08 3.84
CA LEU A 171 13.39 -2.83 2.80
C LEU A 171 12.10 -2.30 3.43
N ALA A 172 11.65 -2.92 4.53
CA ALA A 172 10.50 -2.44 5.29
C ALA A 172 10.74 -1.02 5.84
N ALA A 173 11.91 -0.75 6.43
CA ALA A 173 12.27 0.57 6.94
C ALA A 173 12.27 1.63 5.83
N LEU A 174 12.93 1.37 4.71
CA LEU A 174 12.98 2.28 3.55
C LEU A 174 11.57 2.54 2.99
N ALA A 175 10.78 1.49 2.80
CA ALA A 175 9.40 1.61 2.33
C ALA A 175 8.52 2.40 3.30
N GLY A 176 8.73 2.25 4.61
CA GLY A 176 8.03 3.03 5.63
C GLY A 176 8.41 4.51 5.62
N VAL A 177 9.69 4.85 5.42
CA VAL A 177 10.15 6.24 5.28
C VAL A 177 9.56 6.89 4.02
N ILE A 178 9.69 6.22 2.88
CA ILE A 178 9.11 6.69 1.61
C ILE A 178 7.59 6.82 1.75
N GLY A 179 6.93 5.82 2.32
CA GLY A 179 5.50 5.84 2.58
C GLY A 179 5.10 7.03 3.44
N THR A 180 5.85 7.34 4.49
CA THR A 180 5.58 8.49 5.37
C THR A 180 5.74 9.82 4.64
N ALA A 181 6.73 9.91 3.74
CA ALA A 181 6.94 11.10 2.92
C ALA A 181 5.81 11.33 1.88
N ILE A 182 5.15 10.25 1.44
CA ILE A 182 3.96 10.30 0.56
C ILE A 182 2.70 10.63 1.37
N ARG A 183 2.50 9.96 2.52
CA ARG A 183 1.39 10.18 3.45
C ARG A 183 1.85 9.95 4.88
N GLU A 184 1.65 10.95 5.73
CA GLU A 184 2.10 10.99 7.13
C GLU A 184 1.60 9.80 7.95
N GLU A 185 0.39 9.31 7.69
CA GLU A 185 -0.21 8.16 8.38
C GLU A 185 0.61 6.87 8.24
N ASN A 186 1.48 6.75 7.23
CA ASN A 186 2.37 5.61 7.07
C ASN A 186 3.49 5.55 8.10
N ILE A 187 3.68 6.59 8.94
CA ILE A 187 4.59 6.53 10.09
C ILE A 187 4.22 5.40 11.05
N VAL A 188 2.94 5.02 11.08
CA VAL A 188 2.41 3.89 11.86
C VAL A 188 3.09 2.57 11.46
N LEU A 189 3.49 2.40 10.19
CA LEU A 189 4.25 1.23 9.73
C LEU A 189 5.61 1.14 10.44
N LEU A 190 6.29 2.27 10.64
CA LEU A 190 7.60 2.34 11.26
C LEU A 190 7.53 2.12 12.78
N PHE A 191 6.49 2.65 13.44
CA PHE A 191 6.22 2.35 14.85
C PHE A 191 5.97 0.86 15.05
N TRP A 192 5.15 0.26 14.19
CA TRP A 192 4.92 -1.17 14.20
C TRP A 192 6.22 -1.95 13.96
N LEU A 193 7.04 -1.53 12.99
CA LEU A 193 8.32 -2.20 12.69
C LEU A 193 9.26 -2.17 13.89
N ALA A 194 9.40 -1.01 14.55
CA ALA A 194 10.24 -0.87 15.73
C ALA A 194 9.76 -1.78 16.87
N ALA A 195 8.44 -1.79 17.14
CA ALA A 195 7.85 -2.68 18.14
C ALA A 195 8.08 -4.17 17.78
N TRP A 196 7.83 -4.55 16.53
CA TRP A 196 8.02 -5.93 16.07
C TRP A 196 9.48 -6.38 16.17
N LEU A 197 10.44 -5.54 15.76
CA LEU A 197 11.87 -5.84 15.85
C LEU A 197 12.38 -5.85 17.30
N LEU A 198 11.81 -5.05 18.20
CA LEU A 198 12.14 -5.09 19.62
C LEU A 198 11.87 -6.48 20.22
N PHE A 199 10.78 -7.12 19.83
CA PHE A 199 10.41 -8.46 20.32
C PHE A 199 11.05 -9.61 19.55
N THR A 200 11.30 -9.46 18.24
CA THR A 200 11.74 -10.58 17.39
C THR A 200 13.21 -10.53 16.98
N ARG A 201 13.79 -9.33 16.81
CA ARG A 201 15.12 -9.13 16.21
C ARG A 201 15.81 -7.86 16.74
N ARG A 202 16.14 -7.83 18.03
CA ARG A 202 16.73 -6.66 18.71
C ARG A 202 17.93 -6.04 17.98
N ARG A 203 18.75 -6.83 17.29
CA ARG A 203 19.91 -6.32 16.51
C ARG A 203 19.52 -5.42 15.34
N ALA A 204 18.33 -5.57 14.78
CA ALA A 204 17.82 -4.72 13.70
C ALA A 204 16.99 -3.53 14.22
N LEU A 205 16.80 -3.39 15.54
CA LEU A 205 16.07 -2.26 16.13
C LEU A 205 16.68 -0.89 15.78
N PRO A 206 18.02 -0.68 15.79
CA PRO A 206 18.60 0.62 15.48
C PRO A 206 18.18 1.14 14.10
N LEU A 207 18.02 0.25 13.12
CA LEU A 207 17.55 0.59 11.78
C LEU A 207 16.10 1.13 11.79
N ALA A 208 15.19 0.52 12.55
CA ALA A 208 13.82 1.01 12.66
C ALA A 208 13.73 2.33 13.44
N VAL A 209 14.57 2.51 14.46
CA VAL A 209 14.67 3.79 15.19
C VAL A 209 15.23 4.88 14.28
N LEU A 210 16.26 4.59 13.49
CA LEU A 210 16.81 5.53 12.50
C LEU A 210 15.76 5.88 11.44
N ALA A 211 15.00 4.90 10.96
CA ALA A 211 13.91 5.14 10.01
C ALA A 211 12.80 6.02 10.62
N LEU A 212 12.42 5.79 11.88
CA LEU A 212 11.48 6.66 12.60
C LEU A 212 12.02 8.08 12.74
N ALA A 213 13.29 8.22 13.11
CA ALA A 213 13.95 9.52 13.23
C ALA A 213 13.99 10.24 11.88
N ALA A 214 14.33 9.54 10.79
CA ALA A 214 14.33 10.09 9.44
C ALA A 214 12.93 10.53 8.98
N ALA A 215 11.91 9.72 9.25
CA ALA A 215 10.52 10.05 8.94
C ALA A 215 10.02 11.27 9.75
N GLY A 216 10.32 11.31 11.04
CA GLY A 216 10.01 12.46 11.91
C GLY A 216 10.73 13.72 11.46
N ALA A 217 12.03 13.63 11.17
CA ALA A 217 12.82 14.74 10.63
C ALA A 217 12.25 15.26 9.31
N TRP A 218 11.83 14.37 8.40
CA TRP A 218 11.16 14.76 7.16
C TRP A 218 9.85 15.51 7.42
N MET A 219 8.97 15.00 8.28
CA MET A 219 7.71 15.67 8.60
C MET A 219 7.93 17.07 9.20
N LEU A 220 8.93 17.22 10.08
CA LEU A 220 9.32 18.51 10.63
C LEU A 220 9.93 19.41 9.55
N ALA A 221 10.76 18.87 8.66
CA ALA A 221 11.35 19.60 7.56
C ALA A 221 10.28 20.21 6.64
N VAL A 222 9.29 19.39 6.24
CA VAL A 222 8.16 19.82 5.42
C VAL A 222 7.38 20.94 6.09
N ARG A 223 7.11 20.84 7.40
CA ARG A 223 6.28 21.81 8.12
C ARG A 223 7.00 23.10 8.51
N TRP A 224 8.30 23.05 8.74
CA TRP A 224 9.06 24.20 9.25
C TRP A 224 9.94 24.88 8.21
N TYR A 225 10.27 24.21 7.11
CA TYR A 225 11.17 24.75 6.10
C TYR A 225 10.55 24.82 4.70
N PHE A 226 9.79 23.80 4.27
CA PHE A 226 9.25 23.77 2.91
C PHE A 226 7.88 24.45 2.78
N ILE A 227 6.96 24.19 3.71
CA ILE A 227 5.58 24.70 3.70
C ILE A 227 5.31 25.39 5.03
N VAL A 228 5.73 26.65 5.14
CA VAL A 228 5.66 27.44 6.38
C VAL A 228 4.41 28.31 6.39
N GLY A 229 3.78 28.49 7.55
CA GLY A 229 2.74 29.52 7.73
C GLY A 229 1.32 29.14 7.31
N LEU A 230 1.07 27.89 6.92
CA LEU A 230 -0.30 27.42 6.73
C LEU A 230 -1.02 27.26 8.09
N PRO A 231 -2.31 27.62 8.18
CA PRO A 231 -3.07 27.52 9.42
C PRO A 231 -3.09 26.08 9.93
N SER A 232 -3.08 25.92 11.26
CA SER A 232 -3.23 24.60 11.85
C SER A 232 -4.60 24.05 11.53
N TYR A 233 -4.64 22.94 10.81
CA TYR A 233 -5.87 22.25 10.46
C TYR A 233 -5.98 20.95 11.27
N ARG A 234 -7.16 20.72 11.86
CA ARG A 234 -7.45 19.54 12.68
C ARG A 234 -8.74 18.89 12.20
N TRP A 235 -8.64 17.62 11.88
CA TRP A 235 -9.81 16.76 11.69
C TRP A 235 -10.35 16.39 13.07
N LEU A 236 -11.56 16.81 13.37
CA LEU A 236 -12.21 16.48 14.64
C LEU A 236 -13.37 15.52 14.36
N PRO A 237 -13.46 14.39 15.09
CA PRO A 237 -14.62 13.53 15.02
C PRO A 237 -15.89 14.32 15.35
N SER A 238 -16.95 14.15 14.56
CA SER A 238 -18.24 14.74 14.88
C SER A 238 -19.39 13.80 14.53
N TRP A 239 -20.43 13.79 15.37
CA TRP A 239 -21.61 12.96 15.14
C TRP A 239 -22.31 13.32 13.83
N TRP A 240 -22.32 14.60 13.49
CA TRP A 240 -22.85 15.10 12.22
C TRP A 240 -22.12 14.47 11.02
N MET A 241 -20.79 14.38 11.05
CA MET A 241 -20.01 13.76 9.96
C MET A 241 -20.34 12.28 9.81
N VAL A 242 -20.51 11.56 10.93
CA VAL A 242 -20.93 10.16 10.92
C VAL A 242 -22.30 10.00 10.26
N GLN A 243 -23.28 10.82 10.65
CA GLN A 243 -24.61 10.80 10.04
C GLN A 243 -24.56 11.12 8.55
N HIS A 244 -23.78 12.12 8.16
CA HIS A 244 -23.63 12.51 6.76
C HIS A 244 -22.98 11.38 5.93
N ALA A 245 -21.94 10.74 6.46
CA ALA A 245 -21.28 9.62 5.80
C ALA A 245 -22.19 8.39 5.66
N LEU A 246 -23.05 8.11 6.67
CA LEU A 246 -24.03 7.03 6.60
C LEU A 246 -25.21 7.34 5.67
N ALA A 247 -25.51 8.61 5.41
CA ALA A 247 -26.55 9.03 4.48
C ALA A 247 -26.06 9.04 3.01
N ASP A 248 -24.74 9.12 2.78
CA ASP A 248 -24.18 9.11 1.43
C ASP A 248 -24.08 7.69 0.86
N TRP A 249 -25.13 7.28 0.14
CA TRP A 249 -25.19 5.96 -0.49
C TRP A 249 -24.06 5.71 -1.51
N ARG A 250 -23.49 6.74 -2.15
CA ARG A 250 -22.40 6.58 -3.14
C ARG A 250 -21.11 6.19 -2.43
N SER A 251 -20.85 6.86 -1.31
CA SER A 251 -19.76 6.56 -0.38
C SER A 251 -19.86 5.14 0.18
N LEU A 252 -21.06 4.75 0.65
CA LEU A 252 -21.32 3.38 1.11
C LEU A 252 -21.18 2.33 0.02
N LEU A 253 -21.67 2.60 -1.19
CA LEU A 253 -21.51 1.70 -2.33
C LEU A 253 -20.02 1.55 -2.71
N SER A 254 -19.26 2.64 -2.72
CA SER A 254 -17.80 2.61 -2.95
C SER A 254 -17.09 1.75 -1.90
N LEU A 255 -17.46 1.90 -0.62
CA LEU A 255 -16.95 1.08 0.47
C LEU A 255 -17.30 -0.41 0.28
N ALA A 256 -18.55 -0.71 -0.02
CA ALA A 256 -19.02 -2.07 -0.24
C ALA A 256 -18.27 -2.72 -1.41
N LEU A 257 -18.13 -2.02 -2.54
CA LEU A 257 -17.42 -2.51 -3.72
C LEU A 257 -15.90 -2.65 -3.50
N ALA A 258 -15.31 -1.79 -2.68
CA ALA A 258 -13.91 -1.94 -2.27
C ALA A 258 -13.72 -3.13 -1.32
N GLY A 259 -14.71 -3.48 -0.51
CA GLY A 259 -14.62 -4.58 0.45
C GLY A 259 -15.04 -5.94 -0.10
N CYS A 260 -15.98 -5.98 -1.04
CA CYS A 260 -16.82 -7.17 -1.31
C CYS A 260 -16.05 -8.44 -1.72
N VAL A 261 -14.89 -8.31 -2.35
CA VAL A 261 -14.07 -9.46 -2.76
C VAL A 261 -12.93 -9.71 -1.76
N VAL A 262 -12.08 -8.70 -1.55
CA VAL A 262 -10.83 -8.87 -0.80
C VAL A 262 -11.10 -9.14 0.68
N LEU A 263 -12.08 -8.47 1.29
CA LEU A 263 -12.34 -8.60 2.73
C LEU A 263 -12.92 -9.98 3.10
N PRO A 264 -13.96 -10.52 2.46
CA PRO A 264 -14.43 -11.88 2.75
C PRO A 264 -13.37 -12.96 2.51
N LEU A 265 -12.58 -12.83 1.44
CA LEU A 265 -11.47 -13.74 1.19
C LEU A 265 -10.42 -13.66 2.31
N ALA A 266 -10.04 -12.45 2.75
CA ALA A 266 -9.08 -12.25 3.83
C ALA A 266 -9.58 -12.80 5.17
N LEU A 267 -10.88 -12.63 5.47
CA LEU A 267 -11.49 -13.17 6.70
C LEU A 267 -11.50 -14.70 6.72
N THR A 268 -11.86 -15.32 5.59
CA THR A 268 -11.86 -16.79 5.46
C THR A 268 -10.44 -17.38 5.44
N GLY A 269 -9.49 -16.68 4.82
CA GLY A 269 -8.08 -17.04 4.80
C GLY A 269 -7.32 -16.73 6.08
N TRP A 270 -7.86 -15.90 6.98
CA TRP A 270 -7.18 -15.43 8.20
C TRP A 270 -6.57 -16.55 9.05
N ARG A 271 -7.32 -17.65 9.22
CA ARG A 271 -6.90 -18.79 10.03
C ARG A 271 -5.98 -19.77 9.28
N GLN A 272 -5.99 -19.71 7.95
CA GLN A 272 -5.24 -20.62 7.08
C GLN A 272 -3.93 -20.00 6.58
N ALA A 273 -3.72 -18.71 6.82
CA ALA A 273 -2.55 -17.99 6.36
C ALA A 273 -1.25 -18.60 6.91
N PRO A 274 -0.18 -18.68 6.08
CA PRO A 274 1.14 -19.14 6.52
C PRO A 274 1.62 -18.38 7.76
N GLN A 275 2.48 -19.00 8.58
CA GLN A 275 3.03 -18.33 9.77
C GLN A 275 3.75 -17.01 9.45
N ALA A 276 4.34 -16.90 8.25
CA ALA A 276 4.95 -15.66 7.76
C ALA A 276 3.96 -14.49 7.63
N CYS A 277 2.65 -14.74 7.59
CA CYS A 277 1.60 -13.70 7.58
C CYS A 277 1.17 -13.25 8.98
N LEU A 278 1.62 -13.90 10.07
CA LEU A 278 1.23 -13.50 11.43
C LEU A 278 1.55 -12.02 11.75
N PRO A 279 2.72 -11.47 11.36
CA PRO A 279 3.00 -10.05 11.58
C PRO A 279 2.01 -9.13 10.85
N LEU A 280 1.49 -9.55 9.70
CA LEU A 280 0.54 -8.76 8.92
C LEU A 280 -0.81 -8.58 9.63
N LYS A 281 -1.18 -9.49 10.53
CA LYS A 281 -2.42 -9.40 11.31
C LYS A 281 -2.37 -8.23 12.30
N SER A 282 -1.30 -8.13 13.09
CA SER A 282 -1.14 -7.01 14.03
C SER A 282 -0.89 -5.70 13.30
N LEU A 283 -0.17 -5.74 12.17
CA LEU A 283 0.01 -4.59 11.31
C LEU A 283 -1.32 -4.09 10.73
N LEU A 284 -2.19 -4.99 10.24
CA LEU A 284 -3.51 -4.65 9.72
C LEU A 284 -4.37 -3.97 10.80
N LEU A 285 -4.40 -4.52 12.02
CA LEU A 285 -5.16 -3.94 13.12
C LEU A 285 -4.69 -2.50 13.42
N LEU A 286 -3.38 -2.28 13.45
CA LEU A 286 -2.83 -0.95 13.70
C LEU A 286 -3.10 0.00 12.52
N MET A 287 -2.95 -0.48 11.29
CA MET A 287 -3.15 0.31 10.07
C MET A 287 -4.63 0.55 9.74
N ALA A 288 -5.55 -0.13 10.40
CA ALA A 288 -6.97 0.19 10.36
C ALA A 288 -7.30 1.47 11.16
N LEU A 289 -6.44 1.90 12.10
CA LEU A 289 -6.72 3.08 12.93
C LEU A 289 -6.78 4.39 12.12
N PRO A 290 -5.81 4.74 11.23
CA PRO A 290 -5.92 5.96 10.44
C PRO A 290 -7.18 6.07 9.58
N PRO A 291 -7.58 5.04 8.79
CA PRO A 291 -8.79 5.15 7.98
C PRO A 291 -10.08 5.11 8.82
N LEU A 292 -10.10 4.45 9.99
CA LEU A 292 -11.22 4.55 10.94
C LEU A 292 -11.33 5.96 11.53
N TYR A 293 -10.22 6.58 11.87
CA TYR A 293 -10.21 7.98 12.30
C TYR A 293 -10.69 8.92 11.18
N ALA A 294 -10.22 8.72 9.95
CA ALA A 294 -10.69 9.49 8.79
C ALA A 294 -12.20 9.31 8.52
N ALA A 295 -12.73 8.10 8.71
CA ALA A 295 -14.16 7.81 8.61
C ALA A 295 -15.00 8.62 9.59
N LEU A 296 -14.48 8.86 10.80
CA LEU A 296 -15.17 9.65 11.83
C LEU A 296 -15.05 11.16 11.62
N CYS A 297 -14.05 11.61 10.85
CA CYS A 297 -13.71 13.04 10.76
C CYS A 297 -14.00 13.69 9.41
N VAL A 298 -14.02 12.93 8.31
CA VAL A 298 -14.01 13.51 6.94
C VAL A 298 -15.03 12.85 6.03
N ARG A 299 -14.79 11.58 5.69
CA ARG A 299 -15.57 10.87 4.69
C ARG A 299 -15.33 9.37 4.80
N VAL A 300 -16.35 8.61 4.46
CA VAL A 300 -16.29 7.16 4.35
C VAL A 300 -16.33 6.80 2.87
N ASP A 301 -15.23 6.34 2.27
CA ASP A 301 -15.26 5.85 0.89
C ASP A 301 -14.36 4.62 0.71
N GLY A 302 -14.36 4.05 -0.49
CA GLY A 302 -13.59 2.84 -0.80
C GLY A 302 -12.08 2.95 -0.55
N ARG A 303 -11.51 4.16 -0.44
CA ARG A 303 -10.08 4.37 -0.18
C ARG A 303 -9.66 3.87 1.22
N ILE A 304 -10.59 3.88 2.17
CA ILE A 304 -10.41 3.32 3.53
C ILE A 304 -9.93 1.87 3.45
N ILE A 305 -10.63 1.05 2.66
CA ILE A 305 -10.30 -0.38 2.52
C ILE A 305 -9.12 -0.55 1.58
N TRP A 306 -9.06 0.22 0.49
CA TRP A 306 -7.99 0.12 -0.51
C TRP A 306 -6.61 0.30 0.09
N GLY A 307 -6.45 1.24 1.02
CA GLY A 307 -5.20 1.44 1.76
C GLY A 307 -4.76 0.24 2.61
N LEU A 308 -5.66 -0.70 2.92
CA LEU A 308 -5.39 -1.92 3.69
C LEU A 308 -5.11 -3.14 2.81
N TYR A 309 -5.34 -3.05 1.49
CA TYR A 309 -5.11 -4.14 0.55
C TYR A 309 -3.72 -4.78 0.64
N PRO A 310 -2.62 -4.03 0.84
CA PRO A 310 -1.29 -4.62 0.96
C PRO A 310 -1.18 -5.69 2.07
N MET A 311 -1.97 -5.55 3.14
CA MET A 311 -2.02 -6.52 4.24
C MET A 311 -3.15 -7.56 4.05
N LEU A 312 -4.28 -7.14 3.45
CA LEU A 312 -5.43 -8.03 3.23
C LEU A 312 -5.18 -9.07 2.14
N ILE A 313 -4.52 -8.70 1.03
CA ILE A 313 -4.32 -9.59 -0.12
C ILE A 313 -3.53 -10.86 0.27
N PRO A 314 -2.40 -10.80 1.01
CA PRO A 314 -1.70 -12.00 1.46
C PRO A 314 -2.57 -12.98 2.25
N LEU A 315 -3.52 -12.46 3.04
CA LEU A 315 -4.48 -13.25 3.82
C LEU A 315 -5.62 -13.77 2.93
N ALA A 316 -6.07 -12.98 1.96
CA ALA A 316 -7.10 -13.38 1.00
C ALA A 316 -6.67 -14.58 0.15
N LEU A 317 -5.39 -14.60 -0.27
CA LEU A 317 -4.81 -15.72 -1.01
C LEU A 317 -4.74 -17.03 -0.21
N SER A 318 -4.87 -16.97 1.11
CA SER A 318 -4.95 -18.15 1.98
C SER A 318 -6.34 -18.76 2.05
N SER A 319 -7.35 -18.20 1.38
CA SER A 319 -8.72 -18.69 1.47
C SER A 319 -8.91 -20.06 0.79
N ARG A 320 -9.49 -21.01 1.52
CA ARG A 320 -10.04 -22.27 0.98
C ARG A 320 -10.98 -22.11 -0.22
N TRP A 321 -11.62 -20.97 -0.37
CA TRP A 321 -12.48 -20.72 -1.54
C TRP A 321 -11.65 -20.68 -2.81
N LEU A 322 -10.45 -20.05 -2.74
CA LEU A 322 -9.51 -20.02 -3.84
C LEU A 322 -8.85 -21.37 -4.10
N GLU A 323 -8.70 -22.23 -3.09
CA GLU A 323 -8.24 -23.62 -3.29
C GLU A 323 -9.14 -24.41 -4.22
N ARG A 324 -10.46 -24.22 -4.10
CA ARG A 324 -11.45 -24.89 -4.94
C ARG A 324 -11.49 -24.32 -6.36
N LEU A 325 -11.35 -23.00 -6.50
CA LEU A 325 -11.45 -22.31 -7.80
C LEU A 325 -10.14 -22.39 -8.61
N LEU A 326 -9.00 -22.43 -7.94
CA LEU A 326 -7.67 -22.49 -8.54
C LEU A 326 -6.94 -23.71 -8.00
N PRO A 327 -7.39 -24.93 -8.34
CA PRO A 327 -6.71 -26.14 -7.91
C PRO A 327 -5.26 -26.08 -8.37
N ALA A 328 -4.34 -26.39 -7.45
CA ALA A 328 -2.95 -26.50 -7.80
C ALA A 328 -2.85 -27.48 -8.98
N VAL A 329 -2.35 -27.01 -10.12
CA VAL A 329 -1.99 -27.89 -11.24
C VAL A 329 -0.89 -28.78 -10.69
N HIS A 330 -1.29 -29.93 -10.17
CA HIS A 330 -0.35 -30.98 -9.79
C HIS A 330 0.29 -31.35 -11.11
N SER A 331 1.53 -30.93 -11.31
CA SER A 331 2.34 -31.49 -12.37
C SER A 331 2.39 -32.98 -12.04
N ARG A 332 1.56 -33.78 -12.73
CA ARG A 332 1.76 -35.21 -12.80
C ARG A 332 3.17 -35.35 -13.32
N SER A 333 4.11 -35.64 -12.43
CA SER A 333 5.42 -36.11 -12.80
C SER A 333 5.15 -37.35 -13.64
N ALA A 334 5.32 -37.22 -14.96
CA ALA A 334 5.43 -38.36 -15.84
C ALA A 334 6.60 -39.18 -15.27
N SER A 335 6.25 -40.32 -14.67
CA SER A 335 7.18 -41.35 -14.22
C SER A 335 7.85 -42.01 -15.39
#